data_AF-A0A940L7V4-F1
#
_entry.id   AF-A0A940L7V4-F1
#
_cell.length_a   1.000
_cell.length_b   1.000
_cell.length_c   1.000
_cell.angle_alpha   90.00
_cell.angle_beta   90.00
_cell.angle_gamma   90.00
#
_symmetry.space_group_name_H-M   'P 1'
#
loop_
_entity.id
_entity.type
_entity.pdbx_description
1 polymer ?
#
loop_
_entity_poly.entity_id
_entity_poly.type
_entity_poly.pdbx_seq_one_letter_code
_entity_poly.pdbx_strand_id
1 'polypeptide(L)' 'MSKELVETVVGATGLPQEPIQREFHSLLEKHGTTPEDLTLDDLREIMADYLNEVFLELAESDAKSA' A
#
# COMPACT_ATOMS: atom_id res chain seq x y z
N MET A 1 -14.74 0.25 -12.08
CA MET A 1 -13.92 1.36 -11.56
C MET A 1 -13.10 0.96 -10.34
N SER A 2 -13.69 0.63 -9.19
CA SER A 2 -12.91 0.44 -7.95
C SER A 2 -12.09 -0.86 -7.92
N LYS A 3 -12.63 -1.99 -8.42
CA LYS A 3 -11.84 -3.22 -8.62
C LYS A 3 -10.71 -3.09 -9.66
N GLU A 4 -10.95 -2.31 -10.72
CA GLU A 4 -9.96 -2.02 -11.77
C GLU A 4 -8.82 -1.13 -11.24
N LEU A 5 -9.10 -0.26 -10.24
CA LEU A 5 -8.08 0.57 -9.62
C LEU A 5 -7.05 -0.28 -8.87
N VAL A 6 -7.51 -1.27 -8.11
CA VAL A 6 -6.61 -2.21 -7.40
C VAL A 6 -5.71 -2.96 -8.39
N GLU A 7 -6.30 -3.54 -9.43
CA GLU A 7 -5.55 -4.27 -10.47
C GLU A 7 -4.54 -3.35 -11.19
N THR A 8 -4.94 -2.10 -11.46
CA THR A 8 -4.07 -1.10 -12.09
C THR A 8 -2.87 -0.75 -11.21
N VAL A 9 -3.09 -0.49 -9.92
CA VAL A 9 -2.01 -0.14 -8.98
C VAL A 9 -1.07 -1.31 -8.79
N VAL A 10 -1.60 -2.52 -8.53
CA VAL A 10 -0.79 -3.73 -8.36
C VAL A 10 0.05 -4.00 -9.62
N GLY A 11 -0.54 -3.89 -10.81
CA GLY A 11 0.15 -4.09 -12.08
C GLY A 11 1.19 -3.01 -12.40
N ALA A 12 1.00 -1.78 -11.91
CA ALA A 12 1.90 -0.66 -12.16
C ALA A 12 3.21 -0.72 -11.34
N THR A 13 3.28 -1.56 -10.31
CA THR A 13 4.47 -1.66 -9.44
C THR A 13 5.71 -2.25 -10.16
N GLY A 14 5.51 -3.00 -11.24
CA GLY A 14 6.59 -3.76 -11.88
C GLY A 14 7.08 -4.95 -11.05
N LEU A 15 6.42 -5.27 -9.94
CA LEU A 15 6.73 -6.37 -9.03
C LEU A 15 5.77 -7.56 -9.25
N PRO A 16 6.08 -8.75 -8.71
CA PRO A 16 5.18 -9.91 -8.82
C PRO A 16 3.79 -9.58 -8.23
N GLN A 17 2.73 -9.83 -9.01
CA GLN A 17 1.39 -9.35 -8.65
C GLN A 17 0.86 -9.95 -7.34
N GLU A 18 1.06 -11.24 -7.10
CA GLU A 18 0.48 -11.95 -5.96
C GLU A 18 0.93 -11.39 -4.58
N PRO A 19 2.25 -11.20 -4.29
CA PRO A 19 2.67 -10.60 -3.03
C PRO A 19 2.21 -9.14 -2.90
N ILE A 20 2.24 -8.37 -3.99
CA ILE A 20 1.79 -6.97 -3.98
C ILE A 20 0.29 -6.86 -3.74
N GLN A 21 -0.49 -7.76 -4.31
CA GLN A 21 -1.93 -7.80 -4.10
C GLN A 21 -2.27 -8.11 -2.64
N ARG A 22 -1.54 -9.03 -1.99
CA ARG A 22 -1.69 -9.31 -0.55
C ARG A 22 -1.33 -8.12 0.31
N GLU A 23 -0.19 -7.50 0.02
CA GLU A 23 0.28 -6.31 0.75
C GLU A 23 -0.74 -5.18 0.63
N PHE A 24 -1.16 -4.87 -0.60
CA PHE A 24 -2.13 -3.82 -0.85
C PHE A 24 -3.47 -4.07 -0.15
N HIS A 25 -3.97 -5.31 -0.13
CA HIS A 25 -5.16 -5.65 0.66
C HIS A 25 -4.97 -5.41 2.16
N SER A 26 -3.79 -5.72 2.71
CA SER A 26 -3.49 -5.43 4.12
C SER A 26 -3.54 -3.93 4.40
N LEU A 27 -3.05 -3.10 3.48
CA LEU A 27 -3.14 -1.65 3.60
C LEU A 27 -4.60 -1.16 3.57
N LEU A 28 -5.44 -1.72 2.70
CA LEU A 28 -6.88 -1.40 2.68
C LEU A 28 -7.56 -1.76 4.01
N GLU A 29 -7.29 -2.95 4.54
CA GLU A 29 -7.84 -3.44 5.81
C GLU A 29 -7.43 -2.54 7.00
N LYS A 30 -6.17 -2.10 7.06
CA LYS A 30 -5.67 -1.17 8.09
C LYS A 30 -6.47 0.14 8.13
N HIS A 31 -6.92 0.61 6.98
CA HIS A 31 -7.72 1.84 6.84
C HIS A 31 -9.24 1.59 6.89
N GLY A 32 -9.68 0.34 7.09
CA GLY A 32 -11.09 -0.01 7.16
C GLY A 32 -11.85 0.18 5.85
N THR A 33 -11.14 0.15 4.71
CA THR A 33 -11.74 0.26 3.37
C THR A 33 -11.73 -1.09 2.65
N THR A 34 -12.58 -1.22 1.65
CA THR A 34 -12.63 -2.38 0.75
C THR A 34 -12.20 -1.98 -0.66
N PRO A 35 -11.75 -2.92 -1.52
CA PRO A 35 -11.53 -2.66 -2.94
C PRO A 35 -12.75 -2.08 -3.66
N GLU A 36 -13.96 -2.40 -3.21
CA GLU A 36 -15.21 -1.95 -3.81
C GLU A 36 -15.52 -0.47 -3.52
N ASP A 37 -15.17 -0.02 -2.31
CA ASP A 37 -15.44 1.33 -1.81
C ASP A 37 -14.26 2.31 -2.01
N LEU A 38 -13.10 1.80 -2.45
CA LEU A 38 -11.88 2.57 -2.61
C LEU A 38 -12.01 3.73 -3.62
N THR A 39 -11.79 4.95 -3.15
CA THR A 39 -11.65 6.14 -3.99
C THR A 39 -10.17 6.49 -4.25
N LEU A 40 -9.92 7.41 -5.18
CA LEU A 40 -8.56 7.93 -5.43
C LEU A 40 -8.01 8.75 -4.26
N ASP A 41 -8.89 9.37 -3.46
CA ASP A 41 -8.47 10.13 -2.29
C ASP A 41 -8.05 9.19 -1.17
N ASP A 42 -8.84 8.14 -0.90
CA ASP A 42 -8.47 7.06 0.03
C ASP A 42 -7.14 6.41 -0.38
N LEU A 43 -7.00 6.08 -1.67
CA LEU A 43 -5.76 5.52 -2.20
C LEU A 43 -4.56 6.45 -1.94
N ARG A 44 -4.72 7.76 -2.12
CA ARG A 44 -3.65 8.73 -1.89
C ARG A 44 -3.23 8.75 -0.43
N GLU A 45 -4.19 8.74 0.49
CA GLU A 45 -3.93 8.72 1.94
C GLU A 45 -3.23 7.42 2.37
N ILE A 46 -3.75 6.27 1.96
CA ILE A 46 -3.20 4.95 2.26
C ILE A 46 -1.74 4.83 1.77
N MET A 47 -1.44 5.30 0.55
CA MET A 47 -0.08 5.26 0.02
C MET A 47 0.88 6.23 0.72
N ALA A 48 0.38 7.38 1.18
CA ALA A 48 1.20 8.33 1.94
C ALA A 48 1.57 7.75 3.31
N ASP A 49 0.61 7.11 3.99
CA ASP A 49 0.85 6.47 5.28
C ASP A 49 1.79 5.26 5.13
N TYR A 50 1.60 4.43 4.11
CA TYR A 50 2.53 3.34 3.81
C TYR A 50 3.97 3.83 3.58
N LEU A 51 4.15 4.90 2.81
CA LEU A 51 5.47 5.48 2.57
C LEU A 51 6.13 5.99 3.88
N ASN A 52 5.33 6.57 4.78
CA ASN A 52 5.81 7.00 6.09
C ASN A 52 6.23 5.81 6.96
N GLU A 53 5.45 4.71 6.97
CA GLU A 53 5.82 3.47 7.67
C GLU A 53 7.18 2.95 7.17
N VAL A 54 7.37 2.88 5.84
CA VAL A 54 8.63 2.45 5.23
C VAL A 54 9.80 3.33 5.67
N PHE A 55 9.64 4.66 5.71
CA PHE A 55 10.71 5.55 6.16
C PHE A 55 11.06 5.37 7.64
N LEU A 56 10.06 5.10 8.50
CA LEU A 56 10.29 4.82 9.91
C LEU A 56 11.05 3.51 10.10
N GLU A 57 10.65 2.45 9.39
CA GLU A 57 11.35 1.16 9.41
C GLU A 57 12.81 1.27 8.96
N LEU A 58 13.06 2.02 7.88
CA LEU A 58 14.41 2.28 7.39
C LEU A 58 15.25 3.02 8.44
N ALA A 59 14.72 4.08 9.04
CA ALA A 59 15.41 4.84 10.08
C ALA A 59 15.72 4.01 11.33
N GLU A 60 14.80 3.13 11.75
CA GLU A 60 15.03 2.21 12.85
C GLU A 60 16.08 1.13 12.53
N SER A 61 16.10 0.65 11.29
CA SER A 61 17.07 -0.35 10.84
C SER A 61 18.50 0.19 10.81
N ASP A 62 18.66 1.45 10.39
CA ASP A 62 19.94 2.16 10.40
C ASP A 62 20.41 2.41 11.85
N ALA A 63 19.50 2.80 12.74
CA ALA A 63 19.81 3.06 14.16
C ALA A 63 20.25 1.80 14.93
N LYS A 64 19.78 0.60 14.55
CA LYS A 64 20.18 -0.68 15.17
C LYS A 64 21.51 -1.23 14.64
N SER A 65 21.99 -0.71 13.51
CA SER A 65 23.22 -1.15 12.84
C SER A 65 24.45 -0.30 13.17
N ALA A 66 24.27 0.78 13.96
CA ALA A 66 25.30 1.72 14.43
C ALA A 66 25.64 1.50 15.91
#